data_AF-A0A958KCQ1-F1
#
_entry.id   AF-A0A958KCQ1-F1
#
_cell.length_a   1.000
_cell.length_b   1.000
_cell.length_c   1.000
_cell.angle_alpha   90.00
_cell.angle_beta   90.00
_cell.angle_gamma   90.00
#
_symmetry.space_group_name_H-M   'P 1'
#
loop_
_entity.id
_entity.type
_entity.pdbx_description
1 polymer ?
#
loop_
_entity_poly.entity_id
_entity_poly.type
_entity_poly.pdbx_seq_one_letter_code
_entity_poly.pdbx_strand_id
1 'polypeptide(L)'
;MSFVSRRFAVLASLFLAVSPSLTFFSRYAIHETLFSTLTLSFSVGILLWFCRGSRVGVYLAIASVAGLICTKETWIISVFCVALATLSLTNPKKLVERVRRDWGHFVIAFIGLIFFVAVVFSAGFVWFDGLREMLLAIPQWVSRNSSDIGHHKPFWYYLKVIISTERHLLDLFLILIAVVLYRSVIGAKPFFDLGESRVARFLLVWGVSSLIVYSAIAYKTPWLIINITLPLILLASWWLDRFMKMGRAQLVLGTFLTIILLLASIGNTFRYNFNRIKVGSQEKQIPGAVPYGNGNPFSYVHTHKGMLTLLDDIQTYREKLPTVRI
;
A
#
# COMPACT_ATOMS: atom_id res chain seq x y z
N MET A 1 14.26 5.13 24.09
CA MET A 1 13.99 4.00 23.17
C MET A 1 13.61 4.55 21.79
N SER A 2 14.30 4.15 20.72
CA SER A 2 13.91 4.59 19.36
C SER A 2 12.53 4.04 19.00
N PHE A 3 11.65 4.92 18.53
CA PHE A 3 10.27 4.59 18.11
C PHE A 3 10.23 3.53 16.97
N VAL A 4 11.31 3.48 16.17
CA VAL A 4 11.57 2.53 15.08
C VAL A 4 12.98 2.00 15.30
N SER A 5 13.16 0.70 15.39
CA SER A 5 14.50 0.09 15.51
C SER A 5 15.14 -0.02 14.11
N ARG A 6 16.48 0.02 14.02
CA ARG A 6 17.18 -0.19 12.74
C ARG A 6 16.83 -1.55 12.13
N ARG A 7 16.69 -2.57 12.96
CA ARG A 7 16.32 -3.93 12.53
C ARG A 7 14.92 -3.96 11.93
N PHE A 8 13.93 -3.33 12.57
CA PHE A 8 12.59 -3.19 12.01
C PHE A 8 12.62 -2.51 10.64
N ALA A 9 13.35 -1.40 10.50
CA ALA A 9 13.46 -0.70 9.22
C ALA A 9 14.10 -1.59 8.12
N VAL A 10 15.15 -2.34 8.44
CA VAL A 10 15.79 -3.27 7.48
C VAL A 10 14.83 -4.39 7.08
N LEU A 11 14.17 -5.03 8.05
CA LEU A 11 13.20 -6.09 7.78
C LEU A 11 12.06 -5.59 6.89
N ALA A 12 11.48 -4.44 7.22
CA ALA A 12 10.43 -3.81 6.43
C ALA A 12 10.89 -3.53 5.00
N SER A 13 12.06 -2.91 4.83
CA SER A 13 12.60 -2.62 3.50
C SER A 13 12.84 -3.88 2.67
N LEU A 14 13.37 -4.95 3.28
CA LEU A 14 13.59 -6.22 2.59
C LEU A 14 12.26 -6.83 2.12
N PHE A 15 11.27 -6.98 3.01
CA PHE A 15 9.98 -7.54 2.63
C PHE A 15 9.20 -6.68 1.62
N LEU A 16 9.27 -5.34 1.74
CA LEU A 16 8.69 -4.44 0.74
C LEU A 16 9.36 -4.61 -0.63
N ALA A 17 10.69 -4.75 -0.67
CA ALA A 17 11.44 -4.90 -1.91
C ALA A 17 11.17 -6.23 -2.63
N VAL A 18 10.82 -7.29 -1.89
CA VAL A 18 10.53 -8.61 -2.46
C VAL A 18 9.04 -8.96 -2.47
N SER A 19 8.15 -8.00 -2.17
CA SER A 19 6.69 -8.21 -2.21
C SER A 19 6.21 -8.30 -3.66
N PRO A 20 5.49 -9.39 -4.03
CA PRO A 20 4.98 -9.57 -5.39
C PRO A 20 4.09 -8.42 -5.86
N SER A 21 3.18 -7.92 -5.01
CA SER A 21 2.27 -6.83 -5.37
C SER A 21 3.00 -5.50 -5.57
N LEU A 22 3.87 -5.12 -4.63
CA LEU A 22 4.63 -3.86 -4.72
C LEU A 22 5.59 -3.86 -5.92
N THR A 23 6.26 -5.00 -6.19
CA THR A 23 7.13 -5.15 -7.37
C THR A 23 6.34 -5.13 -8.68
N PHE A 24 5.11 -5.62 -8.67
CA PHE A 24 4.28 -5.62 -9.86
C PHE A 24 3.86 -4.21 -10.24
N PHE A 25 3.26 -3.50 -9.28
CA PHE A 25 2.69 -2.19 -9.54
C PHE A 25 3.72 -1.07 -9.61
N SER A 26 4.95 -1.25 -9.07
CA SER A 26 6.04 -0.29 -9.27
C SER A 26 6.54 -0.21 -10.73
N ARG A 27 6.19 -1.20 -11.56
CA ARG A 27 6.52 -1.26 -13.00
C ARG A 27 5.37 -0.79 -13.89
N TYR A 28 4.25 -0.37 -13.30
CA TYR A 28 3.12 0.21 -14.02
C TYR A 28 3.14 1.72 -13.90
N ALA A 29 2.81 2.42 -14.99
CA ALA A 29 2.60 3.86 -15.00
C ALA A 29 1.22 4.20 -14.39
N ILE A 30 1.01 3.80 -13.13
CA ILE A 30 -0.18 4.08 -12.33
C ILE A 30 0.28 4.79 -11.06
N HIS A 31 -0.44 5.83 -10.66
CA HIS A 31 -0.05 6.69 -9.53
C HIS A 31 -0.11 6.01 -8.15
N GLU A 32 -0.49 4.73 -8.08
CA GLU A 32 -0.73 4.02 -6.83
C GLU A 32 0.55 3.87 -5.98
N THR A 33 1.71 3.67 -6.60
CA THR A 33 2.99 3.56 -5.87
C THR A 33 3.33 4.89 -5.17
N LEU A 34 3.22 6.02 -5.89
CA LEU A 34 3.38 7.36 -5.32
C LEU A 34 2.37 7.60 -4.17
N PHE A 35 1.11 7.24 -4.41
CA PHE A 35 0.03 7.37 -3.44
C PHE A 35 0.30 6.54 -2.16
N SER A 36 0.79 5.31 -2.29
CA SER A 36 1.18 4.46 -1.17
C SER A 36 2.38 5.01 -0.40
N THR A 37 3.40 5.55 -1.09
CA THR A 37 4.53 6.23 -0.46
C THR A 37 4.11 7.50 0.30
N LEU A 38 3.21 8.30 -0.26
CA LEU A 38 2.65 9.47 0.42
C LEU A 38 1.83 9.05 1.65
N THR A 39 1.08 7.95 1.58
CA THR A 39 0.35 7.40 2.74
C THR A 39 1.31 6.90 3.83
N LEU A 40 2.44 6.30 3.45
CA LEU A 40 3.51 5.95 4.38
C LEU A 40 4.12 7.19 5.04
N SER A 41 4.44 8.22 4.25
CA SER A 41 4.98 9.49 4.75
C SER A 41 4.00 10.18 5.71
N PHE A 42 2.71 10.18 5.38
CA PHE A 42 1.65 10.67 6.25
C PHE A 42 1.65 9.92 7.59
N SER A 43 1.67 8.59 7.54
CA SER A 43 1.73 7.72 8.71
C SER A 43 2.98 7.97 9.56
N VAL A 44 4.14 8.13 8.95
CA VAL A 44 5.40 8.49 9.64
C VAL A 44 5.28 9.86 10.30
N GLY A 45 4.70 10.86 9.63
CA GLY A 45 4.45 12.19 10.19
C GLY A 45 3.58 12.14 11.45
N ILE A 46 2.47 11.40 11.40
CA ILE A 46 1.60 11.16 12.56
C ILE A 46 2.40 10.53 13.70
N LEU A 47 3.15 9.47 13.41
CA LEU A 47 3.91 8.76 14.42
C LEU A 47 5.05 9.60 15.04
N LEU A 48 5.71 10.45 14.25
CA LEU A 48 6.70 11.42 14.75
C LEU A 48 6.06 12.43 15.71
N TRP A 49 4.89 12.96 15.37
CA TRP A 49 4.17 13.89 16.22
C TRP A 49 3.62 13.23 17.49
N PHE A 50 3.01 12.05 17.38
CA PHE A 50 2.42 11.35 18.52
C PHE A 50 3.43 10.73 19.47
N CYS A 51 4.45 10.08 18.93
CA CYS A 51 5.34 9.24 19.73
C CYS A 51 6.65 9.94 20.09
N ARG A 52 7.11 10.90 19.28
CA ARG A 52 8.29 11.72 19.60
C ARG A 52 7.96 13.14 20.05
N GLY A 53 6.72 13.59 19.88
CA GLY A 53 6.37 15.00 20.14
C GLY A 53 6.99 15.98 19.14
N SER A 54 7.51 15.49 18.01
CA SER A 54 8.17 16.33 17.02
C SER A 54 7.14 17.05 16.15
N ARG A 55 7.21 18.39 16.14
CA ARG A 55 6.36 19.24 15.30
C ARG A 55 6.62 19.07 13.81
N VAL A 56 7.83 18.62 13.42
CA VAL A 56 8.14 18.21 12.04
C VAL A 56 7.16 17.14 11.55
N GLY A 57 6.67 16.29 12.46
CA GLY A 57 5.64 15.30 12.14
C GLY A 57 4.33 15.90 11.63
N VAL A 58 3.93 17.07 12.13
CA VAL A 58 2.72 17.79 11.66
C VAL A 58 2.90 18.26 10.22
N TYR A 59 4.03 18.90 9.92
CA TYR A 59 4.35 19.37 8.57
C TYR A 59 4.47 18.22 7.58
N LEU A 60 5.18 17.15 7.95
CA LEU A 60 5.32 15.96 7.10
C LEU A 60 3.96 15.33 6.83
N ALA A 61 3.12 15.19 7.85
CA ALA A 61 1.79 14.60 7.73
C ALA A 61 0.90 15.41 6.76
N ILE A 62 0.80 16.72 6.98
CA ILE A 62 -0.08 17.58 6.20
C ILE A 62 0.45 17.78 4.77
N ALA A 63 1.77 17.91 4.57
CA ALA A 63 2.36 17.95 3.23
C ALA A 63 2.09 16.64 2.46
N SER A 64 2.14 15.50 3.14
CA SER A 64 1.82 14.20 2.54
C SER A 64 0.34 14.12 2.14
N VAL A 65 -0.58 14.65 2.96
CA VAL A 65 -2.00 14.76 2.61
C VAL A 65 -2.22 15.68 1.41
N ALA A 66 -1.51 16.81 1.32
CA ALA A 66 -1.55 17.67 0.15
C ALA A 66 -1.15 16.92 -1.13
N GLY A 67 -0.06 16.14 -1.05
CA GLY A 67 0.36 15.25 -2.14
C GLY A 67 -0.70 14.19 -2.50
N LEU A 68 -1.35 13.57 -1.51
CA LEU A 68 -2.40 12.58 -1.74
C LEU A 68 -3.59 13.19 -2.50
N ILE A 69 -4.05 14.37 -2.07
CA ILE A 69 -5.13 15.13 -2.73
C ILE A 69 -4.77 15.40 -4.20
N CYS A 70 -3.54 15.83 -4.47
CA CYS A 70 -3.05 16.08 -5.81
C CYS A 70 -2.79 14.82 -6.66
N THR A 71 -2.82 13.62 -6.05
CA THR A 71 -2.50 12.37 -6.76
C THR A 71 -3.76 11.66 -7.21
N LYS A 72 -4.76 11.51 -6.32
CA LYS A 72 -5.92 10.65 -6.60
C LYS A 72 -7.08 10.96 -5.68
N GLU A 73 -8.29 10.97 -6.22
CA GLU A 73 -9.55 11.20 -5.52
C GLU A 73 -9.84 10.19 -4.40
N THR A 74 -9.19 9.02 -4.44
CA THR A 74 -9.27 8.00 -3.37
C THR A 74 -8.44 8.35 -2.12
N TRP A 75 -7.79 9.52 -2.06
CA TRP A 75 -7.03 10.02 -0.89
C TRP A 75 -7.82 9.93 0.42
N ILE A 76 -9.14 10.11 0.36
CA ILE A 76 -10.07 10.05 1.49
C ILE A 76 -9.97 8.70 2.20
N ILE A 77 -9.84 7.60 1.46
CA ILE A 77 -9.73 6.25 2.02
C ILE A 77 -8.47 6.11 2.87
N SER A 78 -7.33 6.54 2.32
CA SER A 78 -6.04 6.49 3.03
C SER A 78 -6.04 7.39 4.26
N VAL A 79 -6.56 8.62 4.14
CA VAL A 79 -6.68 9.54 5.28
C VAL A 79 -7.59 8.97 6.36
N PHE A 80 -8.72 8.38 5.98
CA PHE A 80 -9.64 7.73 6.91
C PHE A 80 -8.98 6.56 7.66
N CYS A 81 -8.31 5.64 6.95
CA CYS A 81 -7.65 4.49 7.58
C CYS A 81 -6.55 4.91 8.57
N VAL A 82 -5.74 5.91 8.19
CA VAL A 82 -4.69 6.45 9.07
C VAL A 82 -5.27 7.27 10.23
N ALA A 83 -6.38 7.97 10.02
CA ALA A 83 -7.10 8.66 11.10
C ALA A 83 -7.65 7.66 12.13
N LEU A 84 -8.27 6.55 11.69
CA LEU A 84 -8.67 5.46 12.59
C LEU A 84 -7.46 4.88 13.34
N ALA A 85 -6.35 4.66 12.64
CA ALA A 85 -5.11 4.20 13.28
C ALA A 85 -4.58 5.20 14.32
N THR A 86 -4.71 6.50 14.06
CA THR A 86 -4.34 7.57 14.99
C THR A 86 -5.20 7.57 16.24
N LEU A 87 -6.51 7.36 16.10
CA LEU A 87 -7.44 7.24 17.23
C LEU A 87 -7.12 6.03 18.12
N SER A 88 -6.48 4.99 17.59
CA SER A 88 -6.03 3.85 18.41
C SER A 88 -4.86 4.18 19.36
N LEU A 89 -4.16 5.30 19.12
CA LEU A 89 -2.98 5.70 19.90
C LEU A 89 -3.31 6.36 21.23
N THR A 90 -4.50 6.96 21.35
CA THR A 90 -4.87 7.77 22.51
C THR A 90 -6.39 7.90 22.62
N ASN A 91 -6.89 8.43 23.74
CA ASN A 91 -8.31 8.73 23.84
C ASN A 91 -8.63 10.10 23.17
N PRO A 92 -9.88 10.32 22.73
CA PRO A 92 -10.26 11.55 22.03
C PRO A 92 -9.94 12.85 22.81
N LYS A 93 -10.07 12.84 24.14
CA LYS A 93 -9.77 14.02 24.98
C LYS A 93 -8.30 14.43 24.88
N LYS A 94 -7.37 13.48 25.08
CA LYS A 94 -5.93 13.71 24.98
C LYS A 94 -5.48 14.07 23.56
N LEU A 95 -6.20 13.57 22.55
CA LEU A 95 -5.97 13.98 21.16
C LEU A 95 -6.26 15.46 20.97
N VAL A 96 -7.44 15.92 21.41
CA VAL A 96 -7.85 17.33 21.29
C VAL A 96 -6.88 18.24 22.04
N GLU A 97 -6.47 17.88 23.26
CA GLU A 97 -5.47 18.63 24.03
C GLU A 97 -4.14 18.77 23.27
N ARG A 98 -3.69 17.67 22.64
CA ARG A 98 -2.43 17.67 21.88
C ARG A 98 -2.54 18.51 20.61
N VAL A 99 -3.65 18.42 19.87
CA VAL A 99 -3.91 19.28 18.70
C VAL A 99 -3.93 20.74 19.12
N ARG A 100 -4.63 21.07 20.22
CA ARG A 100 -4.73 22.43 20.74
C ARG A 100 -3.36 23.00 21.13
N ARG A 101 -2.51 22.18 21.75
CA ARG A 101 -1.15 22.57 22.13
C ARG A 101 -0.29 22.95 20.90
N ASP A 102 -0.43 22.23 19.80
CA ASP A 102 0.37 22.44 18.59
C ASP A 102 -0.43 23.17 17.48
N TRP A 103 -1.54 23.84 17.82
CA TRP A 103 -2.53 24.40 16.87
C TRP A 103 -1.90 25.34 15.83
N GLY A 104 -0.96 26.21 16.25
CA GLY A 104 -0.26 27.10 15.34
C GLY A 104 0.49 26.35 14.23
N HIS A 105 1.08 25.19 14.53
CA HIS A 105 1.75 24.36 13.52
C HIS A 105 0.76 23.72 12.55
N PHE A 106 -0.42 23.29 13.04
CA PHE A 106 -1.49 22.79 12.19
C PHE A 106 -1.99 23.88 11.23
N VAL A 107 -2.21 25.10 11.72
CA VAL A 107 -2.65 26.24 10.89
C VAL A 107 -1.63 26.55 9.80
N ILE A 108 -0.35 26.69 10.14
CA ILE A 108 0.71 26.98 9.15
C ILE A 108 0.79 25.86 8.11
N ALA A 109 0.82 24.61 8.56
CA ALA A 109 0.88 23.47 7.65
C ALA A 109 -0.37 23.37 6.75
N PHE A 110 -1.55 23.70 7.29
CA PHE A 110 -2.80 23.70 6.54
C PHE A 110 -2.85 24.82 5.48
N ILE A 111 -2.35 26.02 5.80
CA ILE A 111 -2.15 27.08 4.80
C ILE A 111 -1.21 26.58 3.69
N GLY A 112 -0.11 25.91 4.05
CA GLY A 112 0.80 25.30 3.08
C GLY A 112 0.13 24.24 2.22
N LEU A 113 -0.75 23.41 2.78
CA LEU A 113 -1.56 22.44 2.03
C LEU A 113 -2.48 23.15 1.03
N ILE A 114 -3.24 24.14 1.48
CA ILE A 114 -4.16 24.89 0.60
C ILE A 114 -3.37 25.53 -0.53
N PHE A 115 -2.26 26.19 -0.22
CA PHE A 115 -1.40 26.82 -1.21
C PHE A 115 -0.88 25.80 -2.23
N PHE A 116 -0.34 24.67 -1.77
CA PHE A 116 0.18 23.62 -2.66
C PHE A 116 -0.92 23.04 -3.58
N VAL A 117 -2.08 22.70 -3.02
CA VAL A 117 -3.23 22.19 -3.78
C VAL A 117 -3.70 23.24 -4.79
N ALA A 118 -3.78 24.51 -4.36
CA ALA A 118 -4.16 25.62 -5.23
C ALA A 118 -3.20 25.76 -6.41
N VAL A 119 -1.89 25.76 -6.17
CA VAL A 119 -0.86 25.83 -7.23
C VAL A 119 -1.01 24.68 -8.22
N VAL A 120 -1.12 23.44 -7.74
CA VAL A 120 -1.18 22.25 -8.61
C VAL A 120 -2.44 22.26 -9.48
N PHE A 121 -3.61 22.41 -8.87
CA PHE A 121 -4.87 22.31 -9.61
C PHE A 121 -5.20 23.57 -10.41
N SER A 122 -4.60 24.72 -10.10
CA SER A 122 -4.71 25.91 -10.94
C SER A 122 -3.70 25.97 -12.09
N ALA A 123 -2.93 24.89 -12.30
CA ALA A 123 -1.81 24.84 -13.26
C ALA A 123 -0.81 26.01 -13.07
N GLY A 124 -0.46 26.32 -11.81
CA GLY A 124 0.41 27.45 -11.47
C GLY A 124 -0.29 28.81 -11.58
N PHE A 125 -1.57 28.88 -11.22
CA PHE A 125 -2.44 30.07 -11.31
C PHE A 125 -2.77 30.52 -12.74
N VAL A 126 -2.62 29.63 -13.71
CA VAL A 126 -2.98 29.88 -15.12
C VAL A 126 -4.44 29.53 -15.39
N TRP A 127 -4.98 28.49 -14.73
CA TRP A 127 -6.33 27.97 -15.00
C TRP A 127 -7.06 27.58 -13.71
N PHE A 128 -7.94 28.44 -13.22
CA PHE A 128 -8.61 28.24 -11.92
C PHE A 128 -9.73 27.18 -11.93
N ASP A 129 -10.29 26.81 -13.09
CA ASP A 129 -11.38 25.82 -13.10
C ASP A 129 -10.90 24.44 -12.64
N GLY A 130 -9.60 24.15 -12.65
CA GLY A 130 -9.07 22.89 -12.13
C GLY A 130 -9.32 22.68 -10.64
N LEU A 131 -9.49 23.76 -9.87
CA LEU A 131 -9.93 23.66 -8.47
C LEU A 131 -11.37 23.15 -8.37
N ARG A 132 -12.24 23.56 -9.30
CA ARG A 132 -13.61 23.05 -9.40
C ARG A 132 -13.60 21.59 -9.87
N GLU A 133 -12.82 21.27 -10.89
CA GLU A 133 -12.71 19.90 -11.41
C GLU A 133 -12.18 18.90 -10.36
N MET A 134 -11.22 19.32 -9.53
CA MET A 134 -10.76 18.53 -8.39
C MET A 134 -11.91 18.12 -7.46
N LEU A 135 -12.82 19.05 -7.15
CA LEU A 135 -13.96 18.79 -6.27
C LEU A 135 -14.99 17.87 -6.93
N LEU A 136 -15.14 17.96 -8.26
CA LEU A 136 -16.03 17.08 -9.04
C LEU A 136 -15.50 15.66 -9.21
N ALA A 137 -14.18 15.43 -9.04
CA ALA A 137 -13.60 14.09 -9.15
C ALA A 137 -14.17 13.10 -8.10
N ILE A 138 -14.49 13.57 -6.89
CA ILE A 138 -15.04 12.71 -5.83
C ILE A 138 -16.42 12.14 -6.20
N PRO A 139 -17.45 12.94 -6.53
CA PRO A 139 -18.75 12.40 -6.93
C PRO A 139 -18.67 11.54 -8.19
N GLN A 140 -17.81 11.89 -9.16
CA GLN A 140 -17.56 11.06 -10.34
C GLN A 140 -16.97 9.69 -10.00
N TRP A 141 -16.03 9.62 -9.05
CA TRP A 141 -15.50 8.34 -8.58
C TRP A 141 -16.55 7.54 -7.83
N VAL A 142 -17.36 8.18 -6.97
CA VAL A 142 -18.47 7.50 -6.27
C VAL A 142 -19.46 6.91 -7.27
N SER A 143 -19.80 7.63 -8.35
CA SER A 143 -20.75 7.12 -9.35
C SER A 143 -20.24 5.89 -10.11
N ARG A 144 -18.92 5.74 -10.28
CA ARG A 144 -18.31 4.53 -10.88
C ARG A 144 -18.64 3.25 -10.11
N ASN A 145 -18.88 3.34 -8.80
CA ASN A 145 -19.29 2.20 -7.99
C ASN A 145 -20.67 1.64 -8.36
N SER A 146 -21.47 2.38 -9.13
CA SER A 146 -22.78 1.94 -9.62
C SER A 146 -22.84 1.78 -11.15
N SER A 147 -22.03 2.53 -11.89
CA SER A 147 -22.17 2.63 -13.35
C SER A 147 -21.19 1.76 -14.16
N ASP A 148 -20.07 1.34 -13.57
CA ASP A 148 -18.98 0.70 -14.32
C ASP A 148 -19.11 -0.83 -14.37
N ILE A 149 -18.89 -1.44 -15.53
CA ILE A 149 -19.12 -2.88 -15.77
C ILE A 149 -17.78 -3.62 -15.76
N GLY A 150 -17.69 -4.76 -15.06
CA GLY A 150 -16.51 -5.64 -15.07
C GLY A 150 -15.49 -5.38 -13.94
N HIS A 151 -15.62 -4.28 -13.20
CA HIS A 151 -14.78 -3.95 -12.04
C HIS A 151 -15.40 -4.31 -10.68
N HIS A 152 -16.64 -4.81 -10.68
CA HIS A 152 -17.30 -5.30 -9.49
C HIS A 152 -16.71 -6.62 -9.03
N LYS A 153 -16.19 -6.66 -7.81
CA LYS A 153 -15.58 -7.87 -7.23
C LYS A 153 -16.09 -8.11 -5.81
N PRO A 154 -16.20 -9.37 -5.37
CA PRO A 154 -16.72 -9.71 -4.04
C PRO A 154 -15.84 -9.13 -2.93
N PHE A 155 -16.40 -9.03 -1.72
CA PHE A 155 -15.69 -8.55 -0.53
C PHE A 155 -14.34 -9.26 -0.33
N TRP A 156 -14.32 -10.58 -0.45
CA TRP A 156 -13.14 -11.41 -0.24
C TRP A 156 -12.06 -11.34 -1.34
N TYR A 157 -12.21 -10.46 -2.33
CA TYR A 157 -11.28 -10.36 -3.46
C TYR A 157 -9.84 -10.09 -3.03
N TYR A 158 -9.58 -9.00 -2.30
CA TYR A 158 -8.20 -8.65 -1.91
C TYR A 158 -7.58 -9.71 -0.99
N LEU A 159 -8.38 -10.29 -0.08
CA LEU A 159 -7.91 -11.37 0.78
C LEU A 159 -7.48 -12.58 -0.06
N LYS A 160 -8.26 -13.00 -1.07
CA LYS A 160 -7.88 -14.09 -1.98
C LYS A 160 -6.59 -13.78 -2.76
N VAL A 161 -6.42 -12.54 -3.22
CA VAL A 161 -5.19 -12.14 -3.92
C VAL A 161 -3.98 -12.15 -2.99
N ILE A 162 -4.12 -11.65 -1.75
CA ILE A 162 -3.06 -11.71 -0.73
C ILE A 162 -2.71 -13.18 -0.43
N ILE A 163 -3.70 -14.06 -0.29
CA ILE A 163 -3.48 -15.50 -0.06
C ILE A 163 -2.68 -16.15 -1.20
N SER A 164 -3.00 -15.83 -2.45
CA SER A 164 -2.34 -16.46 -3.59
C SER A 164 -0.96 -15.89 -3.90
N THR A 165 -0.74 -14.59 -3.63
CA THR A 165 0.46 -13.88 -4.07
C THR A 165 1.43 -13.58 -2.92
N GLU A 166 0.91 -13.12 -1.78
CA GLU A 166 1.67 -12.68 -0.61
C GLU A 166 1.71 -13.75 0.50
N ARG A 167 1.75 -15.04 0.13
CA ARG A 167 1.65 -16.16 1.07
C ARG A 167 2.63 -16.08 2.25
N HIS A 168 3.84 -15.60 2.02
CA HIS A 168 4.86 -15.41 3.07
C HIS A 168 4.39 -14.47 4.19
N LEU A 169 3.58 -13.45 3.88
CA LEU A 169 2.97 -12.59 4.91
C LEU A 169 1.94 -13.36 5.73
N LEU A 170 1.13 -14.21 5.08
CA LEU A 170 0.17 -15.04 5.81
C LEU A 170 0.86 -16.07 6.68
N ASP A 171 1.88 -16.76 6.17
CA ASP A 171 2.66 -17.72 6.94
C ASP A 171 3.23 -17.05 8.19
N LEU A 172 3.76 -15.82 8.06
CA LEU A 172 4.24 -15.02 9.18
C LEU A 172 3.12 -14.64 10.16
N PHE A 173 1.95 -14.22 9.68
CA PHE A 173 0.80 -13.92 10.54
C PHE A 173 0.23 -15.16 11.24
N LEU A 174 0.22 -16.33 10.58
CA LEU A 174 -0.23 -17.59 11.18
C LEU A 174 0.74 -18.07 12.26
N ILE A 175 2.04 -18.03 11.98
CA ILE A 175 3.08 -18.32 12.98
C ILE A 175 2.92 -17.37 14.18
N LEU A 176 2.65 -16.09 13.90
CA LEU A 176 2.44 -15.10 14.93
C LEU A 176 1.22 -15.40 15.80
N ILE A 177 0.08 -15.73 15.19
CA ILE A 177 -1.12 -16.15 15.92
C ILE A 177 -0.82 -17.40 16.76
N ALA A 178 -0.12 -18.40 16.21
CA ALA A 178 0.26 -19.60 16.92
C ALA A 178 1.15 -19.30 18.14
N VAL A 179 2.13 -18.39 18.01
CA VAL A 179 2.99 -17.94 19.13
C VAL A 179 2.17 -17.23 20.21
N VAL A 180 1.21 -16.38 19.83
CA VAL A 180 0.31 -15.70 20.78
C VAL A 180 -0.54 -16.70 21.55
N LEU A 181 -1.17 -17.63 20.84
CA LEU A 181 -2.03 -18.65 21.43
C LEU A 181 -1.22 -19.54 22.37
N TYR A 182 -0.07 -20.06 21.92
CA TYR A 182 0.82 -20.88 22.74
C TYR A 182 1.22 -20.17 24.04
N ARG A 183 1.60 -18.89 23.96
CA ARG A 183 1.98 -18.09 25.14
C ARG A 183 0.82 -17.84 26.10
N SER A 184 -0.38 -17.66 25.56
CA SER A 184 -1.60 -17.52 26.35
C SER A 184 -1.90 -18.82 27.13
N VAL A 185 -1.69 -19.98 26.50
CA VAL A 185 -1.88 -21.30 27.13
C VAL A 185 -0.87 -21.54 28.26
N ILE A 186 0.41 -21.18 28.09
CA ILE A 186 1.44 -21.38 29.13
C ILE A 186 1.44 -20.28 30.22
N GLY A 187 0.42 -19.40 30.24
CA GLY A 187 0.32 -18.31 31.22
C GLY A 187 1.46 -17.27 31.14
N ALA A 188 2.21 -17.24 30.04
CA ALA A 188 3.27 -16.28 29.85
C ALA A 188 2.70 -14.91 29.46
N LYS A 189 3.41 -13.82 29.77
CA LYS A 189 2.99 -12.48 29.37
C LYS A 189 2.66 -12.43 27.86
N PRO A 190 1.51 -11.83 27.48
CA PRO A 190 1.06 -11.80 26.10
C PRO A 190 2.14 -11.18 25.22
N PHE A 191 2.41 -11.83 24.10
CA PHE A 191 3.38 -11.36 23.11
C PHE A 191 2.91 -10.04 22.47
N PHE A 192 1.59 -9.90 22.34
CA PHE A 192 0.87 -8.68 22.01
C PHE A 192 0.42 -7.98 23.27
N ASP A 193 1.32 -7.21 23.90
CA ASP A 193 0.82 -6.07 24.64
C ASP A 193 0.55 -4.92 23.67
N LEU A 194 -0.58 -5.03 22.97
CA LEU A 194 -1.13 -3.92 22.17
C LEU A 194 -1.32 -2.68 23.05
N GLY A 195 -1.53 -2.85 24.36
CA GLY A 195 -1.61 -1.75 25.32
C GLY A 195 -0.31 -0.94 25.41
N GLU A 196 0.85 -1.61 25.36
CA GLU A 196 2.15 -0.95 25.50
C GLU A 196 2.67 -0.34 24.18
N SER A 197 2.53 -1.03 23.04
CA SER A 197 3.12 -0.55 21.78
C SER A 197 2.16 0.29 20.95
N ARG A 198 2.36 1.61 20.98
CA ARG A 198 1.66 2.57 20.09
C ARG A 198 1.86 2.24 18.60
N VAL A 199 3.08 1.88 18.20
CA VAL A 199 3.42 1.54 16.80
C VAL A 199 2.59 0.36 16.32
N ALA A 200 2.52 -0.70 17.12
CA ALA A 200 1.86 -1.94 16.72
C ALA A 200 0.35 -1.74 16.56
N ARG A 201 -0.30 -1.04 17.50
CA ARG A 201 -1.71 -0.67 17.39
C ARG A 201 -1.99 0.14 16.14
N PHE A 202 -1.17 1.15 15.89
CA PHE A 202 -1.32 1.99 14.72
C PHE A 202 -1.23 1.17 13.42
N LEU A 203 -0.18 0.35 13.27
CA LEU A 203 0.00 -0.48 12.08
C LEU A 203 -1.10 -1.53 11.92
N LEU A 204 -1.56 -2.13 13.03
CA LEU A 204 -2.67 -3.08 13.04
C LEU A 204 -3.97 -2.44 12.57
N VAL A 205 -4.36 -1.31 13.17
CA VAL A 205 -5.59 -0.61 12.80
C VAL A 205 -5.49 -0.08 11.38
N TRP A 206 -4.34 0.45 10.95
CA TRP A 206 -4.13 0.87 9.57
C TRP A 206 -4.31 -0.30 8.60
N GLY A 207 -3.61 -1.42 8.80
CA GLY A 207 -3.70 -2.58 7.91
C GLY A 207 -5.09 -3.20 7.86
N VAL A 208 -5.74 -3.38 9.02
CA VAL A 208 -7.08 -3.97 9.11
C VAL A 208 -8.13 -3.03 8.52
N SER A 209 -8.10 -1.73 8.84
CA SER A 209 -9.06 -0.78 8.27
C SER A 209 -8.88 -0.65 6.76
N SER A 210 -7.64 -0.62 6.24
CA SER A 210 -7.39 -0.64 4.79
C SER A 210 -7.95 -1.90 4.15
N LEU A 211 -7.70 -3.09 4.71
CA LEU A 211 -8.27 -4.33 4.18
C LEU A 211 -9.80 -4.27 4.14
N ILE A 212 -10.45 -3.83 5.21
CA ILE A 212 -11.92 -3.79 5.31
C ILE A 212 -12.50 -2.75 4.34
N VAL A 213 -12.00 -1.52 4.36
CA VAL A 213 -12.57 -0.41 3.57
C VAL A 213 -12.41 -0.66 2.07
N TYR A 214 -11.22 -1.07 1.62
CA TYR A 214 -11.02 -1.42 0.20
C TYR A 214 -11.83 -2.67 -0.20
N SER A 215 -12.06 -3.62 0.71
CA SER A 215 -12.90 -4.80 0.44
C SER A 215 -14.39 -4.47 0.38
N ALA A 216 -14.84 -3.46 1.13
CA ALA A 216 -16.24 -3.04 1.17
C ALA A 216 -16.70 -2.32 -0.11
N ILE A 217 -15.82 -1.59 -0.78
CA ILE A 217 -16.14 -0.87 -2.02
C ILE A 217 -16.28 -1.86 -3.17
N ALA A 218 -17.41 -1.88 -3.88
CA ALA A 218 -17.70 -2.91 -4.89
C ALA A 218 -16.79 -2.78 -6.12
N TYR A 219 -16.55 -1.54 -6.57
CA TYR A 219 -15.59 -1.20 -7.62
C TYR A 219 -14.15 -1.43 -7.15
N LYS A 220 -13.51 -2.49 -7.64
CA LYS A 220 -12.18 -2.92 -7.21
C LYS A 220 -11.23 -3.09 -8.39
N THR A 221 -10.08 -2.44 -8.27
CA THR A 221 -8.97 -2.60 -9.20
C THR A 221 -7.78 -3.30 -8.52
N PRO A 222 -6.98 -4.10 -9.26
CA PRO A 222 -5.93 -4.92 -8.65
C PRO A 222 -4.86 -4.12 -7.90
N TRP A 223 -4.46 -2.95 -8.43
CA TRP A 223 -3.37 -2.14 -7.86
C TRP A 223 -3.66 -1.60 -6.45
N LEU A 224 -4.94 -1.42 -6.07
CA LEU A 224 -5.29 -0.92 -4.73
C LEU A 224 -4.77 -1.84 -3.61
N ILE A 225 -4.44 -3.10 -3.92
CA ILE A 225 -3.87 -4.05 -2.97
C ILE A 225 -2.61 -3.51 -2.27
N ILE A 226 -1.83 -2.63 -2.91
CA ILE A 226 -0.58 -2.12 -2.31
C ILE A 226 -0.85 -1.18 -1.12
N ASN A 227 -2.04 -0.59 -1.03
CA ASN A 227 -2.46 0.16 0.15
C ASN A 227 -2.83 -0.74 1.32
N ILE A 228 -3.04 -2.04 1.06
CA ILE A 228 -3.34 -3.06 2.05
C ILE A 228 -2.05 -3.79 2.44
N THR A 229 -1.24 -4.21 1.47
CA THR A 229 -0.02 -4.99 1.73
C THR A 229 1.04 -4.16 2.42
N LEU A 230 1.20 -2.87 2.10
CA LEU A 230 2.17 -1.98 2.75
C LEU A 230 2.04 -1.99 4.29
N PRO A 231 0.90 -1.59 4.90
CA PRO A 231 0.79 -1.59 6.36
C PRO A 231 0.89 -2.99 6.98
N LEU A 232 0.44 -4.02 6.27
CA LEU A 232 0.57 -5.42 6.73
C LEU A 232 2.04 -5.87 6.77
N ILE A 233 2.85 -5.53 5.76
CA ILE A 233 4.29 -5.81 5.72
C ILE A 233 5.01 -5.09 6.85
N LEU A 234 4.65 -3.82 7.11
CA LEU A 234 5.19 -3.06 8.24
C LEU A 234 4.83 -3.70 9.57
N LEU A 235 3.58 -4.13 9.76
CA LEU A 235 3.14 -4.82 10.97
C LEU A 235 3.93 -6.13 11.17
N ALA A 236 4.00 -6.97 10.14
CA ALA A 236 4.75 -8.23 10.13
C ALA A 236 6.24 -8.01 10.48
N SER A 237 6.86 -7.00 9.89
CA SER A 237 8.27 -6.68 10.12
C SER A 237 8.51 -6.17 11.55
N TRP A 238 7.56 -5.38 12.09
CA TRP A 238 7.61 -4.93 13.47
C TRP A 238 7.54 -6.12 14.43
N TRP A 239 6.67 -7.10 14.14
CA TRP A 239 6.54 -8.33 14.91
C TRP A 239 7.82 -9.14 14.95
N LEU A 240 8.43 -9.33 13.78
CA LEU A 240 9.66 -10.11 13.65
C LEU A 240 10.83 -9.46 14.40
N ASP A 241 10.94 -8.13 14.37
CA ASP A 241 11.90 -7.38 15.20
C ASP A 241 11.69 -7.62 16.70
N ARG A 242 10.44 -7.64 17.17
CA ARG A 242 10.13 -7.90 18.58
C ARG A 242 10.42 -9.33 18.99
N PHE A 243 10.08 -10.30 18.14
CA PHE A 243 10.42 -11.70 18.35
C PHE A 243 11.92 -11.87 18.56
N MET A 244 12.73 -11.32 17.65
CA MET A 244 14.19 -11.39 17.70
C MET A 244 14.84 -10.62 18.88
N LYS A 245 14.07 -9.86 19.67
CA LYS A 245 14.57 -9.18 20.88
C LYS A 245 14.33 -9.95 22.16
N MET A 246 13.56 -11.04 22.10
CA MET A 246 13.20 -11.81 23.30
C MET A 246 14.38 -12.60 23.89
N GLY A 247 15.37 -12.96 23.08
CA GLY A 247 16.50 -13.77 23.51
C GLY A 247 17.34 -14.28 22.36
N ARG A 248 18.45 -14.97 22.67
CA ARG A 248 19.38 -15.50 21.67
C ARG A 248 18.74 -16.55 20.76
N ALA A 249 17.94 -17.47 21.33
CA ALA A 249 17.24 -18.49 20.56
C ALA A 249 16.25 -17.87 19.55
N GLN A 250 15.47 -16.86 19.98
CA GLN A 250 14.50 -16.18 19.13
C GLN A 250 15.17 -15.30 18.08
N LEU A 251 16.36 -14.75 18.37
CA LEU A 251 17.16 -14.06 17.36
C LEU A 251 17.60 -15.02 16.24
N VAL A 252 18.12 -16.19 16.59
CA VAL A 252 18.52 -17.21 15.62
C VAL A 252 17.31 -17.71 14.82
N LEU A 253 16.24 -18.13 15.50
CA LEU A 253 15.02 -18.62 14.86
C LEU A 253 14.35 -17.54 13.99
N GLY A 254 14.26 -16.31 14.49
CA GLY A 254 13.70 -15.20 13.73
C GLY A 254 14.54 -14.89 12.49
N THR A 255 15.87 -14.97 12.57
CA THR A 255 16.77 -14.75 11.42
C THR A 255 16.58 -15.84 10.37
N PHE A 256 16.56 -17.11 10.80
CA PHE A 256 16.29 -18.24 9.93
C PHE A 256 14.92 -18.13 9.24
N LEU A 257 13.87 -17.79 10.02
CA LEU A 257 12.53 -17.55 9.49
C LEU A 257 12.52 -16.39 8.48
N THR A 258 13.23 -15.30 8.76
CA THR A 258 13.36 -14.16 7.82
C THR A 258 13.94 -14.63 6.49
N ILE A 259 15.03 -15.40 6.52
CA ILE A 259 15.69 -15.90 5.30
C ILE A 259 14.73 -16.79 4.50
N ILE A 260 14.05 -17.74 5.14
CA ILE A 260 13.08 -18.62 4.47
C ILE A 260 11.95 -17.80 3.84
N LEU A 261 11.36 -16.87 4.59
CA LEU A 261 10.24 -16.06 4.08
C LEU A 261 10.68 -15.12 2.95
N LEU A 262 11.89 -14.58 3.01
CA LEU A 262 12.46 -13.78 1.91
C LEU A 262 12.67 -14.63 0.66
N LEU A 263 13.24 -15.84 0.78
CA LEU A 263 13.41 -16.75 -0.35
C LEU A 263 12.05 -17.15 -0.96
N ALA A 264 11.06 -17.45 -0.13
CA ALA A 264 9.70 -17.74 -0.58
C ALA A 264 9.07 -16.54 -1.29
N SER A 265 9.25 -15.33 -0.75
CA SER A 265 8.75 -14.09 -1.34
C SER A 265 9.43 -13.77 -2.67
N ILE A 266 10.75 -13.98 -2.77
CA ILE A 266 11.50 -13.85 -4.02
C ILE A 266 10.95 -14.82 -5.06
N GLY A 267 10.74 -16.09 -4.70
CA GLY A 267 10.14 -17.10 -5.59
C GLY A 267 8.75 -16.70 -6.10
N ASN A 268 7.88 -16.21 -5.21
CA ASN A 268 6.57 -15.69 -5.61
C ASN A 268 6.68 -14.42 -6.45
N THR A 269 7.61 -13.52 -6.14
CA THR A 269 7.85 -12.31 -6.93
C THR A 269 8.25 -12.70 -8.34
N PHE A 270 9.22 -13.61 -8.52
CA PHE A 270 9.55 -14.17 -9.82
C PHE A 270 8.33 -14.73 -10.53
N ARG A 271 7.60 -15.61 -9.86
CA ARG A 271 6.41 -16.28 -10.40
C ARG A 271 5.33 -15.31 -10.92
N TYR A 272 5.03 -14.24 -10.18
CA TYR A 272 3.94 -13.32 -10.54
C TYR A 272 4.41 -12.10 -11.34
N ASN A 273 5.71 -11.79 -11.38
CA ASN A 273 6.23 -10.56 -12.00
C ASN A 273 7.03 -10.80 -13.28
N PHE A 274 7.64 -11.96 -13.44
CA PHE A 274 8.58 -12.25 -14.51
C PHE A 274 8.17 -13.57 -15.15
N ASN A 275 7.48 -13.51 -16.29
CA ASN A 275 6.92 -14.70 -16.93
C ASN A 275 7.49 -15.02 -18.30
N ARG A 276 8.35 -14.16 -18.86
CA ARG A 276 9.01 -14.39 -20.13
C ARG A 276 10.48 -14.01 -20.05
N ILE A 277 11.31 -14.80 -20.72
CA ILE A 277 12.72 -14.50 -20.99
C ILE A 277 12.89 -14.49 -22.50
N LYS A 278 13.65 -13.52 -23.01
CA LYS A 278 14.14 -13.55 -24.39
C LYS A 278 15.34 -14.47 -24.48
N VAL A 279 15.26 -15.48 -25.34
CA VAL A 279 16.37 -16.37 -25.69
C VAL A 279 16.59 -16.22 -27.20
N GLY A 280 17.62 -15.44 -27.57
CA GLY A 280 17.80 -15.00 -28.95
C GLY A 280 16.65 -14.08 -29.40
N SER A 281 16.05 -14.38 -30.56
CA SER A 281 14.88 -13.67 -31.09
C SER A 281 13.55 -14.17 -30.53
N GLN A 282 13.52 -15.30 -29.82
CA GLN A 282 12.28 -15.91 -29.32
C GLN A 282 12.02 -15.55 -27.85
N GLU A 283 10.75 -15.29 -27.52
CA GLU A 283 10.28 -15.23 -26.13
C GLU A 283 9.78 -16.58 -25.68
N LYS A 284 10.35 -17.09 -24.59
CA LYS A 284 9.87 -18.32 -23.94
C LYS A 284 9.24 -17.98 -22.59
N GLN A 285 8.14 -18.65 -22.27
CA GLN A 285 7.55 -18.58 -20.94
C GLN A 285 8.47 -19.24 -19.92
N ILE A 286 8.68 -18.61 -18.78
CA ILE A 286 9.46 -19.18 -17.69
C ILE A 286 8.62 -20.31 -17.05
N PRO A 287 9.15 -21.54 -16.91
CA PRO A 287 8.45 -22.62 -16.23
C PRO A 287 8.02 -22.21 -14.82
N GLY A 288 6.75 -22.44 -14.49
CA GLY A 288 6.18 -22.11 -13.17
C GLY A 288 5.77 -20.64 -12.97
N ALA A 289 6.06 -19.75 -13.93
CA ALA A 289 5.60 -18.37 -13.87
C ALA A 289 4.15 -18.21 -14.36
N VAL A 290 3.42 -17.30 -13.71
CA VAL A 290 2.01 -17.02 -14.01
C VAL A 290 1.94 -16.05 -15.19
N PRO A 291 1.24 -16.43 -16.28
CA PRO A 291 1.14 -15.59 -17.47
C PRO A 291 0.35 -14.30 -17.17
N TYR A 292 0.72 -13.20 -17.83
CA TYR A 292 -0.05 -11.95 -17.80
C TYR A 292 -1.46 -12.19 -18.38
N GLY A 293 -2.45 -11.46 -17.86
CA GLY A 293 -3.86 -11.64 -18.22
C GLY A 293 -4.62 -12.41 -17.15
N ASN A 294 -5.62 -13.21 -17.55
CA ASN A 294 -6.62 -13.79 -16.63
C ASN A 294 -6.03 -14.69 -15.53
N GLY A 295 -4.86 -15.28 -15.75
CA GLY A 295 -4.19 -16.12 -14.76
C GLY A 295 -3.47 -15.33 -13.65
N ASN A 296 -3.11 -14.07 -13.89
CA ASN A 296 -2.38 -13.25 -12.95
C ASN A 296 -3.32 -12.24 -12.27
N PRO A 297 -3.55 -12.34 -10.95
CA PRO A 297 -4.53 -11.50 -10.25
C PRO A 297 -4.19 -10.01 -10.25
N PHE A 298 -2.95 -9.64 -10.58
CA PHE A 298 -2.50 -8.25 -10.69
C PHE A 298 -2.72 -7.63 -12.07
N SER A 299 -2.97 -8.43 -13.11
CA SER A 299 -3.13 -7.91 -14.47
C SER A 299 -4.45 -7.15 -14.59
N TYR A 300 -4.39 -5.89 -15.07
CA TYR A 300 -5.55 -5.05 -15.30
C TYR A 300 -5.83 -4.78 -16.79
N VAL A 301 -4.78 -4.63 -17.61
CA VAL A 301 -4.91 -4.54 -19.07
C VAL A 301 -4.04 -5.62 -19.68
N HIS A 302 -4.54 -6.25 -20.74
CA HIS A 302 -3.74 -7.06 -21.63
C HIS A 302 -2.78 -6.15 -22.43
N THR A 303 -1.80 -5.52 -21.78
CA THR A 303 -0.59 -5.06 -22.49
C THR A 303 0.23 -6.29 -22.85
N HIS A 304 -0.39 -7.21 -23.59
CA HIS A 304 0.33 -8.18 -24.37
C HIS A 304 1.07 -7.38 -25.44
N LYS A 305 2.23 -7.86 -25.88
CA LYS A 305 2.90 -7.33 -27.07
C LYS A 305 2.00 -7.28 -28.31
N GLY A 306 0.85 -7.97 -28.27
CA GLY A 306 -0.24 -7.85 -29.23
C GLY A 306 -0.71 -6.42 -29.47
N MET A 307 -0.49 -5.46 -28.57
CA MET A 307 -0.78 -4.05 -28.84
C MET A 307 0.21 -3.43 -29.85
N LEU A 308 1.47 -3.90 -29.89
CA LEU A 308 2.40 -3.55 -30.97
C LEU A 308 2.05 -4.32 -32.24
N THR A 309 1.65 -5.58 -32.11
CA THR A 309 1.11 -6.36 -33.24
C THR A 309 -0.14 -5.73 -33.82
N LEU A 310 -0.99 -5.07 -33.02
CA LEU A 310 -2.14 -4.31 -33.49
C LEU A 310 -1.71 -3.09 -34.32
N LEU A 311 -0.59 -2.44 -33.97
CA LEU A 311 -0.03 -1.37 -34.81
C LEU A 311 0.48 -1.94 -36.14
N ASP A 312 1.16 -3.08 -36.11
CA ASP A 312 1.59 -3.79 -37.33
C ASP A 312 0.38 -4.25 -38.16
N ASP A 313 -0.70 -4.71 -37.52
CA ASP A 313 -1.95 -5.13 -38.16
C ASP A 313 -2.68 -3.93 -38.78
N ILE A 314 -2.72 -2.78 -38.09
CA ILE A 314 -3.26 -1.52 -38.63
C ILE A 314 -2.45 -1.07 -39.84
N GLN A 315 -1.11 -1.14 -39.78
CA GLN A 315 -0.24 -0.78 -40.90
C GLN A 315 -0.45 -1.73 -42.09
N THR A 316 -0.45 -3.05 -41.84
CA THR A 316 -0.71 -4.09 -42.84
C THR A 316 -2.10 -3.92 -43.48
N TYR A 317 -3.10 -3.57 -42.68
CA TYR A 317 -4.46 -3.33 -43.17
C TYR A 317 -4.52 -2.09 -44.05
N ARG A 318 -3.81 -1.02 -43.69
CA ARG A 318 -3.70 0.22 -44.49
C ARG A 318 -3.00 -0.01 -45.83
N GLU A 319 -2.00 -0.88 -45.87
CA GLU A 319 -1.31 -1.27 -47.11
C GLU A 319 -2.22 -2.10 -48.03
N LYS A 320 -3.04 -3.00 -47.46
CA LYS A 320 -3.96 -3.86 -48.23
C LYS A 320 -5.22 -3.12 -48.72
N LEU A 321 -5.70 -2.11 -47.99
CA LEU A 321 -6.94 -1.39 -48.29
C LEU A 321 -6.74 0.14 -48.15
N PRO A 322 -5.99 0.77 -49.07
CA PRO A 322 -5.59 2.18 -48.95
C PRO A 322 -6.74 3.19 -49.03
N THR A 323 -7.93 2.78 -49.48
CA THR A 323 -9.12 3.64 -49.64
C THR A 323 -10.03 3.68 -48.41
N VAL A 324 -9.83 2.79 -47.43
CA VAL A 324 -10.66 2.72 -46.22
C VAL A 324 -10.14 3.73 -45.20
N ARG A 325 -10.96 4.73 -44.84
CA ARG A 325 -10.67 5.62 -43.71
C ARG A 325 -11.06 4.89 -42.42
N ILE A 326 -10.06 4.64 -41.56
CA ILE A 326 -10.24 4.15 -40.19
C ILE A 326 -10.52 5.35 -39.28
#